data_AF-Q4CW50-F1
#
_entry.id   AF-Q4CW50-F1
#
_cell.length_a   1.000
_cell.length_b   1.000
_cell.length_c   1.000
_cell.angle_alpha   90.00
_cell.angle_beta   90.00
_cell.angle_gamma   90.00
#
_symmetry.space_group_name_H-M   'P 1'
#
loop_
_entity.id
_entity.type
_entity.pdbx_description
1 polymer ?
#
loop_
_entity_poly.entity_id
_entity_poly.type
_entity_poly.pdbx_seq_one_letter_code
_entity_poly.pdbx_strand_id
1 'polypeptide(L)'
;SMGNTPEAREMAPKLVPVVVALAGDPNWRIREVVISQVPFLITSLGKNAEDVVELCVQHLVDRVATIREAAVRSCCTLVAENGTAWSRASLFPRLSSMASTNNYLHRVALAHFYASLASIQSLDCGTASQHILPILRLFAQDSVPNVRLNCAKALLALKKGRRLLDSDTEPLISRLRKDADVDVRFVASED
;
A
#
# COMPACT_ATOMS: atom_id res chain seq x y z
N SER A 1 0.88 -26.32 4.79
CA SER A 1 1.87 -25.23 4.76
C SER A 1 3.24 -25.86 4.79
N MET A 2 4.00 -25.84 3.69
CA MET A 2 5.35 -26.44 3.65
C MET A 2 6.44 -25.54 4.26
N GLY A 3 6.13 -24.29 4.64
CA GLY A 3 7.14 -23.31 5.06
C GLY A 3 7.35 -23.15 6.57
N ASN A 4 6.50 -23.73 7.43
CA ASN A 4 6.64 -23.53 8.88
C ASN A 4 7.24 -24.75 9.59
N THR A 5 8.26 -25.38 8.98
CA THR A 5 8.96 -26.51 9.58
C THR A 5 10.02 -26.04 10.58
N PRO A 6 10.45 -26.88 11.54
CA PRO A 6 11.56 -26.56 12.44
C PRO A 6 12.83 -26.14 11.69
N GLU A 7 13.14 -26.81 10.57
CA GLU A 7 14.32 -26.53 9.75
C GLU A 7 14.24 -25.15 9.10
N ALA A 8 13.07 -24.75 8.58
CA ALA A 8 12.87 -23.42 8.00
C ALA A 8 13.07 -22.31 9.05
N ARG A 9 12.59 -22.53 10.27
CA ARG A 9 12.78 -21.59 11.39
C ARG A 9 14.24 -21.47 11.81
N GLU A 10 15.00 -22.57 11.74
CA GLU A 10 16.44 -22.57 12.02
C GLU A 10 17.24 -21.82 10.94
N MET A 11 16.80 -21.89 9.68
CA MET A 11 17.43 -21.15 8.57
C MET A 11 17.07 -19.66 8.56
N ALA A 12 15.91 -19.28 9.13
CA ALA A 12 15.39 -17.91 9.07
C ALA A 12 16.38 -16.82 9.56
N PRO A 13 17.08 -16.97 10.71
CA PRO A 13 18.05 -15.97 11.17
C PRO A 13 19.22 -15.75 10.21
N LYS A 14 19.56 -16.74 9.37
CA LYS A 14 20.62 -16.62 8.36
C LYS A 14 20.11 -16.00 7.06
N LEU A 15 18.87 -16.30 6.68
CA LEU A 15 18.29 -15.85 5.40
C LEU A 15 17.72 -14.42 5.47
N VAL A 16 17.08 -14.03 6.58
CA VAL A 16 16.46 -12.69 6.69
C VAL A 16 17.48 -11.56 6.46
N PRO A 17 18.68 -11.56 7.06
CA PRO A 17 19.69 -10.52 6.80
C PRO A 17 20.10 -10.46 5.32
N VAL A 18 20.16 -11.60 4.62
CA VAL A 18 20.48 -11.66 3.18
C VAL A 18 19.35 -11.02 2.37
N VAL A 19 18.09 -11.32 2.68
CA VAL A 19 16.93 -10.70 2.03
C VAL A 19 16.94 -9.19 2.24
N VAL A 20 17.18 -8.72 3.46
CA VAL A 20 17.28 -7.28 3.78
C VAL A 20 18.44 -6.62 3.02
N ALA A 21 19.60 -7.25 2.93
CA ALA A 21 20.73 -6.73 2.17
C ALA A 21 20.43 -6.64 0.66
N LEU A 22 19.82 -7.69 0.08
CA LEU A 22 19.46 -7.72 -1.34
C LEU A 22 18.33 -6.74 -1.68
N ALA A 23 17.46 -6.43 -0.72
CA ALA A 23 16.47 -5.38 -0.89
C ALA A 23 17.14 -3.99 -1.02
N GLY A 24 18.35 -3.79 -0.48
CA GLY A 24 19.14 -2.56 -0.67
C GLY A 24 20.06 -2.57 -1.89
N ASP A 25 20.02 -3.59 -2.75
CA ASP A 25 21.00 -3.78 -3.82
C ASP A 25 21.00 -2.63 -4.84
N PRO A 26 22.16 -2.16 -5.35
CA PRO A 26 22.22 -1.11 -6.37
C PRO A 26 21.42 -1.44 -7.65
N ASN A 27 21.42 -2.71 -8.05
CA ASN A 27 20.67 -3.21 -9.19
C ASN A 27 19.18 -3.30 -8.83
N TRP A 28 18.39 -2.41 -9.43
CA TRP A 28 16.96 -2.33 -9.18
C TRP A 28 16.20 -3.61 -9.54
N ARG A 29 16.72 -4.44 -10.46
CA ARG A 29 16.11 -5.74 -10.79
C ARG A 29 16.22 -6.73 -9.63
N ILE A 30 17.32 -6.69 -8.87
CA ILE A 30 17.47 -7.52 -7.68
C ILE A 30 16.48 -7.04 -6.61
N ARG A 31 16.42 -5.74 -6.36
CA ARG A 31 15.45 -5.16 -5.41
C ARG A 31 14.01 -5.52 -5.77
N GLU A 32 13.60 -5.39 -7.03
CA GLU A 32 12.25 -5.74 -7.49
C GLU A 32 11.89 -7.19 -7.20
N VAL A 33 12.78 -8.14 -7.54
CA VAL A 33 12.59 -9.56 -7.28
C VAL A 33 12.47 -9.82 -5.79
N VAL A 34 13.38 -9.25 -4.99
CA VAL A 34 13.37 -9.42 -3.53
C VAL A 34 12.06 -8.91 -2.95
N ILE A 35 11.71 -7.64 -3.18
CA ILE A 35 10.52 -7.02 -2.61
C ILE A 35 9.25 -7.75 -3.01
N SER A 36 9.15 -8.23 -4.25
CA SER A 36 7.99 -9.02 -4.72
C SER A 36 7.85 -10.36 -4.00
N GLN A 37 8.93 -10.93 -3.47
CA GLN A 37 8.96 -12.24 -2.79
C GLN A 37 8.98 -12.13 -1.26
N VAL A 38 9.25 -10.95 -0.69
CA VAL A 38 9.37 -10.75 0.77
C VAL A 38 8.22 -11.37 1.57
N PRO A 39 6.93 -11.11 1.28
CA PRO A 39 5.84 -11.69 2.08
C PRO A 39 5.88 -13.22 2.10
N PHE A 40 6.08 -13.83 0.93
CA PHE A 40 6.13 -15.28 0.79
C PHE A 40 7.35 -15.89 1.49
N LEU A 41 8.53 -15.31 1.30
CA LEU A 41 9.77 -15.80 1.91
C LEU A 41 9.69 -15.80 3.43
N ILE A 42 9.07 -14.78 4.01
CA ILE A 42 9.02 -14.59 5.47
C ILE A 42 7.98 -15.49 6.10
N THR A 43 6.78 -15.55 5.51
CA THR A 43 5.74 -16.52 5.89
C THR A 43 6.27 -17.96 5.78
N SER A 44 7.07 -18.25 4.74
CA SER A 44 7.70 -19.55 4.51
C SER A 44 8.92 -19.86 5.37
N LEU A 45 9.36 -18.93 6.22
CA LEU A 45 10.43 -19.14 7.20
C LEU A 45 9.88 -19.14 8.64
N GLY A 46 8.55 -19.11 8.79
CA GLY A 46 7.88 -19.01 10.09
C GLY A 46 8.12 -17.67 10.80
N LYS A 47 8.52 -16.64 10.06
CA LYS A 47 8.74 -15.28 10.56
C LYS A 47 7.44 -14.47 10.51
N ASN A 48 7.32 -13.47 11.37
CA ASN A 48 6.10 -12.68 11.47
C ASN A 48 6.12 -11.53 10.42
N ALA A 49 4.94 -11.00 10.09
CA ALA A 49 4.84 -9.85 9.21
C ALA A 49 5.50 -8.58 9.80
N GLU A 50 5.66 -8.49 11.12
CA GLU A 50 6.32 -7.36 11.80
C GLU A 50 7.80 -7.25 11.42
N ASP A 51 8.47 -8.38 11.17
CA ASP A 51 9.88 -8.44 10.81
C ASP A 51 10.15 -7.81 9.43
N VAL A 52 9.13 -7.65 8.58
CA VAL A 52 9.28 -7.19 7.19
C VAL A 52 8.37 -6.06 6.75
N VAL A 53 7.40 -5.68 7.57
CA VAL A 53 6.52 -4.55 7.26
C VAL A 53 7.33 -3.28 6.97
N GLU A 54 8.37 -3.03 7.76
CA GLU A 54 9.24 -1.87 7.60
C GLU A 54 10.00 -1.92 6.27
N LEU A 55 10.50 -3.10 5.89
CA LEU A 55 11.18 -3.30 4.60
C LEU A 55 10.25 -3.00 3.43
N CYS A 56 9.01 -3.49 3.46
CA CYS A 56 8.02 -3.22 2.42
C CYS A 56 7.63 -1.73 2.37
N VAL A 57 7.40 -1.11 3.52
CA VAL A 57 7.03 0.32 3.61
C VAL A 57 8.15 1.21 3.07
N GLN A 58 9.41 0.93 3.40
CA GLN A 58 10.57 1.69 2.88
C GLN A 58 10.70 1.61 1.36
N HIS A 59 10.22 0.55 0.72
CA HIS A 59 10.29 0.41 -0.73
C HIS A 59 9.10 1.03 -1.47
N LEU A 60 8.04 1.47 -0.76
CA LEU A 60 7.00 2.33 -1.35
C LEU A 60 7.55 3.68 -1.79
N VAL A 61 8.73 4.08 -1.30
CA VAL A 61 9.42 5.32 -1.67
C VAL A 61 10.66 5.10 -2.55
N ASP A 62 10.84 3.90 -3.14
CA ASP A 62 11.95 3.65 -4.06
C ASP A 62 11.89 4.60 -5.27
N ARG A 63 13.08 5.00 -5.76
CA ARG A 63 13.22 5.85 -6.95
C ARG A 63 12.65 5.20 -8.23
N VAL A 64 12.68 3.87 -8.33
CA VAL A 64 12.20 3.10 -9.49
C VAL A 64 10.72 2.74 -9.31
N ALA A 65 9.91 3.06 -10.32
CA ALA A 65 8.45 2.86 -10.27
C ALA A 65 8.04 1.40 -10.07
N THR A 66 8.67 0.46 -10.77
CA THR A 66 8.36 -0.98 -10.68
C THR A 66 8.62 -1.55 -9.28
N ILE A 67 9.61 -1.02 -8.56
CA ILE A 67 9.86 -1.39 -7.16
C ILE A 67 8.76 -0.85 -6.26
N ARG A 68 8.30 0.39 -6.46
CA ARG A 68 7.16 0.92 -5.70
C ARG A 68 5.91 0.07 -5.94
N GLU A 69 5.66 -0.36 -7.17
CA GLU A 69 4.55 -1.26 -7.48
C GLU A 69 4.70 -2.64 -6.83
N ALA A 70 5.92 -3.20 -6.80
CA ALA A 70 6.21 -4.42 -6.05
C ALA A 70 5.95 -4.25 -4.56
N ALA A 71 6.38 -3.14 -3.96
CA ALA A 71 6.14 -2.82 -2.56
C ALA A 71 4.64 -2.67 -2.24
N VAL A 72 3.86 -2.04 -3.14
CA VAL A 72 2.40 -1.97 -3.03
C VAL A 72 1.79 -3.36 -2.96
N ARG A 73 2.15 -4.25 -3.90
CA ARG A 73 1.66 -5.63 -3.92
C ARG A 73 2.03 -6.38 -2.63
N SER A 74 3.28 -6.25 -2.20
CA SER A 74 3.75 -6.92 -0.98
C SER A 74 3.04 -6.42 0.27
N CYS A 75 2.82 -5.11 0.41
CA CYS A 75 2.00 -4.57 1.50
C CYS A 75 0.57 -5.10 1.45
N CYS A 76 -0.05 -5.21 0.26
CA CYS A 76 -1.39 -5.79 0.12
C CYS A 76 -1.44 -7.25 0.56
N THR A 77 -0.43 -8.05 0.20
CA THR A 77 -0.32 -9.44 0.69
C THR A 77 -0.23 -9.49 2.21
N LEU A 78 0.57 -8.61 2.84
CA LEU A 78 0.65 -8.55 4.30
C LEU A 78 -0.72 -8.23 4.94
N VAL A 79 -1.49 -7.30 4.38
CA VAL A 79 -2.87 -7.01 4.86
C VAL A 79 -3.79 -8.23 4.67
N ALA A 80 -3.72 -8.89 3.52
CA ALA A 80 -4.55 -10.07 3.23
C ALA A 80 -4.27 -11.21 4.22
N GLU A 81 -3.01 -11.50 4.49
CA GLU A 81 -2.59 -12.64 5.32
C GLU A 81 -2.74 -12.38 6.83
N ASN A 82 -2.59 -11.14 7.28
CA ASN A 82 -2.57 -10.82 8.73
C ASN A 82 -3.85 -10.12 9.22
N GLY A 83 -4.72 -9.66 8.31
CA GLY A 83 -6.01 -9.06 8.62
C GLY A 83 -5.93 -7.66 9.25
N THR A 84 -7.11 -7.06 9.49
CA THR A 84 -7.21 -5.63 9.82
C THR A 84 -6.67 -5.26 11.19
N ALA A 85 -6.78 -6.15 12.18
CA ALA A 85 -6.21 -5.90 13.51
C ALA A 85 -4.70 -5.65 13.44
N TRP A 86 -3.98 -6.50 12.70
CA TRP A 86 -2.56 -6.31 12.45
C TRP A 86 -2.31 -5.05 11.60
N SER A 87 -3.07 -4.83 10.52
CA SER A 87 -2.86 -3.65 9.67
C SER A 87 -3.03 -2.33 10.42
N ARG A 88 -3.99 -2.25 11.35
CA ARG A 88 -4.19 -1.08 12.22
C ARG A 88 -3.04 -0.85 13.19
N ALA A 89 -2.49 -1.91 13.77
CA ALA A 89 -1.41 -1.83 14.75
C ALA A 89 -0.04 -1.56 14.10
N SER A 90 0.24 -2.22 12.98
CA SER A 90 1.59 -2.31 12.44
C SER A 90 1.79 -1.55 11.12
N LEU A 91 0.82 -1.58 10.21
CA LEU A 91 1.01 -1.03 8.86
C LEU A 91 0.58 0.44 8.74
N PHE A 92 -0.69 0.74 9.00
CA PHE A 92 -1.25 2.08 8.77
C PHE A 92 -0.55 3.21 9.53
N PRO A 93 -0.09 3.04 10.79
CA PRO A 93 0.68 4.07 11.48
C PRO A 93 2.01 4.42 10.80
N ARG A 94 2.65 3.48 10.10
CA ARG A 94 3.89 3.72 9.36
C ARG A 94 3.62 4.50 8.08
N LEU A 95 2.52 4.18 7.41
CA LEU A 95 2.10 4.83 6.16
C LEU A 95 1.62 6.27 6.34
N SER A 96 1.11 6.65 7.53
CA SER A 96 0.60 8.02 7.75
C SER A 96 1.68 9.08 7.56
N SER A 97 2.95 8.76 7.87
CA SER A 97 4.08 9.66 7.66
C SER A 97 4.29 10.00 6.17
N MET A 98 3.98 9.08 5.26
CA MET A 98 4.14 9.26 3.81
C MET A 98 3.14 10.27 3.24
N ALA A 99 1.98 10.44 3.87
CA ALA A 99 0.92 11.33 3.40
C ALA A 99 1.34 12.80 3.36
N SER A 100 2.22 13.21 4.27
CA SER A 100 2.71 14.60 4.39
C SER A 100 4.09 14.82 3.76
N THR A 101 4.61 13.85 3.00
CA THR A 101 5.91 14.00 2.34
C THR A 101 5.83 14.99 1.18
N ASN A 102 6.91 15.77 0.98
CA ASN A 102 6.98 16.74 -0.13
C ASN A 102 7.05 16.05 -1.50
N ASN A 103 7.60 14.83 -1.57
CA ASN A 103 7.70 14.10 -2.83
C ASN A 103 6.34 13.53 -3.27
N TYR A 104 5.74 14.11 -4.31
CA TYR A 104 4.44 13.68 -4.82
C TYR A 104 4.43 12.22 -5.30
N LEU A 105 5.58 11.67 -5.75
CA LEU A 105 5.66 10.28 -6.18
C LEU A 105 5.38 9.30 -5.03
N HIS A 106 5.75 9.67 -3.80
CA HIS A 106 5.46 8.87 -2.61
C HIS A 106 3.96 8.91 -2.29
N ARG A 107 3.33 10.09 -2.45
CA ARG A 107 1.88 10.25 -2.25
C ARG A 107 1.08 9.49 -3.32
N VAL A 108 1.54 9.50 -4.57
CA VAL A 108 0.97 8.66 -5.65
C VAL A 108 1.09 7.17 -5.31
N ALA A 109 2.26 6.71 -4.85
CA ALA A 109 2.45 5.32 -4.45
C ALA A 109 1.52 4.91 -3.29
N LEU A 110 1.32 5.80 -2.32
CA LEU A 110 0.38 5.57 -1.23
C LEU A 110 -1.09 5.53 -1.72
N ALA A 111 -1.47 6.41 -2.64
CA ALA A 111 -2.80 6.38 -3.26
C ALA A 111 -3.03 5.08 -4.05
N HIS A 112 -2.03 4.61 -4.81
CA HIS A 112 -2.07 3.31 -5.49
C HIS A 112 -2.24 2.17 -4.50
N PHE A 113 -1.48 2.16 -3.39
CA PHE A 113 -1.65 1.17 -2.34
C PHE A 113 -3.09 1.12 -1.82
N TYR A 114 -3.67 2.27 -1.49
CA TYR A 114 -5.06 2.32 -1.01
C TYR A 114 -6.08 1.88 -2.06
N ALA A 115 -5.88 2.20 -3.34
CA ALA A 115 -6.71 1.66 -4.41
C ALA A 115 -6.63 0.13 -4.48
N SER A 116 -5.42 -0.44 -4.35
CA SER A 116 -5.21 -1.89 -4.37
C SER A 116 -5.86 -2.61 -3.18
N LEU A 117 -6.02 -1.94 -2.03
CA LEU A 117 -6.71 -2.52 -0.88
C LEU A 117 -8.22 -2.77 -1.11
N ALA A 118 -8.82 -2.20 -2.17
CA ALA A 118 -10.22 -2.41 -2.50
C ALA A 118 -10.59 -3.89 -2.71
N SER A 119 -9.67 -4.70 -3.22
CA SER A 119 -9.86 -6.13 -3.48
C SER A 119 -9.58 -7.02 -2.26
N ILE A 120 -9.08 -6.46 -1.15
CA ILE A 120 -8.69 -7.23 0.03
C ILE A 120 -9.91 -7.44 0.93
N GLN A 121 -10.46 -8.65 0.93
CA GLN A 121 -11.70 -8.97 1.63
C GLN A 121 -11.61 -8.79 3.16
N SER A 122 -10.41 -9.00 3.73
CA SER A 122 -10.19 -8.81 5.16
C SER A 122 -10.29 -7.34 5.59
N LEU A 123 -10.16 -6.37 4.67
CA LEU A 123 -10.30 -4.95 4.98
C LEU A 123 -11.77 -4.58 5.22
N ASP A 124 -12.08 -4.28 6.48
CA ASP A 124 -13.39 -3.83 6.91
C ASP A 124 -13.57 -2.31 6.73
N CYS A 125 -14.84 -1.89 6.60
CA CYS A 125 -15.20 -0.50 6.35
C CYS A 125 -14.79 0.44 7.50
N GLY A 126 -14.88 -0.02 8.75
CA GLY A 126 -14.51 0.80 9.91
C GLY A 126 -13.01 1.15 9.89
N THR A 127 -12.17 0.16 9.62
CA THR A 127 -10.72 0.33 9.47
C THR A 127 -10.38 1.29 8.33
N ALA A 128 -11.01 1.13 7.17
CA ALA A 128 -10.77 2.00 6.02
C ALA A 128 -11.22 3.45 6.29
N SER A 129 -12.40 3.66 6.89
CA SER A 129 -12.88 4.99 7.26
C SER A 129 -12.00 5.65 8.32
N GLN A 130 -11.40 4.87 9.23
CA GLN A 130 -10.53 5.40 10.29
C GLN A 130 -9.11 5.74 9.80
N HIS A 131 -8.51 4.90 8.95
CA HIS A 131 -7.08 5.02 8.61
C HIS A 131 -6.79 5.47 7.17
N ILE A 132 -7.67 5.14 6.22
CA ILE A 132 -7.45 5.43 4.79
C ILE A 132 -8.14 6.72 4.39
N LEU A 133 -9.41 6.89 4.75
CA LEU A 133 -10.22 8.05 4.37
C LEU A 133 -9.61 9.40 4.77
N PRO A 134 -9.01 9.60 5.98
CA PRO A 134 -8.38 10.87 6.32
C PRO A 134 -7.24 11.26 5.37
N ILE A 135 -6.48 10.27 4.90
CA ILE A 135 -5.39 10.52 3.93
C ILE A 135 -5.95 10.84 2.55
N LEU A 136 -7.01 10.15 2.11
CA LEU A 136 -7.67 10.47 0.85
C LEU A 136 -8.34 11.85 0.86
N ARG A 137 -8.82 12.33 2.02
CA ARG A 137 -9.31 13.71 2.18
C ARG A 137 -8.20 14.73 1.94
N LEU A 138 -6.98 14.45 2.41
CA LEU A 138 -5.80 15.27 2.14
C LEU A 138 -5.43 15.20 0.66
N PHE A 139 -5.31 14.00 0.09
CA PHE A 139 -4.86 13.79 -1.29
C PHE A 139 -5.82 14.35 -2.33
N ALA A 140 -7.12 14.34 -2.06
CA ALA A 140 -8.06 14.95 -2.96
C ALA A 140 -7.82 16.48 -3.04
N GLN A 141 -7.24 17.13 -2.02
CA GLN A 141 -6.89 18.57 -1.99
C GLN A 141 -5.42 18.84 -2.35
N ASP A 142 -4.70 17.83 -2.81
CA ASP A 142 -3.27 17.95 -3.10
C ASP A 142 -3.01 19.00 -4.18
N SER A 143 -1.90 19.72 -4.09
CA SER A 143 -1.52 20.71 -5.11
C SER A 143 -1.15 20.05 -6.44
N VAL A 144 -0.66 18.80 -6.43
CA VAL A 144 -0.23 18.07 -7.61
C VAL A 144 -1.40 17.30 -8.25
N PRO A 145 -1.79 17.61 -9.50
CA PRO A 145 -2.92 16.94 -10.18
C PRO A 145 -2.82 15.42 -10.20
N ASN A 146 -1.62 14.87 -10.44
CA ASN A 146 -1.42 13.42 -10.47
C ASN A 146 -1.71 12.74 -9.12
N VAL A 147 -1.53 13.43 -7.98
CA VAL A 147 -1.93 12.90 -6.67
C VAL A 147 -3.45 12.88 -6.57
N ARG A 148 -4.13 13.96 -6.99
CA ARG A 148 -5.61 14.04 -7.00
C ARG A 148 -6.23 12.99 -7.93
N LEU A 149 -5.62 12.73 -9.08
CA LEU A 149 -6.03 11.69 -10.04
C LEU A 149 -5.99 10.30 -9.39
N ASN A 150 -4.87 9.96 -8.74
CA ASN A 150 -4.75 8.66 -8.09
C ASN A 150 -5.60 8.56 -6.81
N CYS A 151 -5.89 9.69 -6.16
CA CYS A 151 -6.91 9.76 -5.12
C CYS A 151 -8.31 9.42 -5.65
N ALA A 152 -8.69 9.92 -6.83
CA ALA A 152 -9.96 9.60 -7.47
C ALA A 152 -10.07 8.08 -7.73
N LYS A 153 -9.03 7.47 -8.31
CA LYS A 153 -8.96 6.01 -8.52
C LYS A 153 -9.12 5.23 -7.21
N ALA A 154 -8.44 5.65 -6.14
CA ALA A 154 -8.54 5.01 -4.84
C ALA A 154 -9.94 5.10 -4.25
N LEU A 155 -10.58 6.28 -4.31
CA LEU A 155 -11.95 6.48 -3.82
C LEU A 155 -12.95 5.61 -4.59
N LEU A 156 -12.88 5.59 -5.93
CA LEU A 156 -13.75 4.77 -6.76
C LEU A 156 -13.56 3.26 -6.51
N ALA A 157 -12.30 2.81 -6.42
CA ALA A 157 -11.99 1.43 -6.11
C ALA A 157 -12.52 1.01 -4.74
N LEU A 158 -12.29 1.82 -3.69
CA LEU A 158 -12.74 1.53 -2.33
C LEU A 158 -14.28 1.59 -2.21
N LYS A 159 -14.94 2.51 -2.91
CA LYS A 159 -16.42 2.58 -3.04
C LYS A 159 -16.96 1.31 -3.67
N LYS A 160 -16.45 0.94 -4.86
CA LYS A 160 -16.83 -0.28 -5.60
C LYS A 160 -16.56 -1.55 -4.81
N GLY A 161 -15.44 -1.60 -4.10
CA GLY A 161 -15.06 -2.70 -3.21
C GLY A 161 -15.82 -2.74 -1.89
N ARG A 162 -16.75 -1.79 -1.63
CA ARG A 162 -17.51 -1.65 -0.38
C ARG A 162 -16.61 -1.54 0.86
N ARG A 163 -15.43 -0.94 0.69
CA ARG A 163 -14.47 -0.63 1.77
C ARG A 163 -14.70 0.75 2.35
N LEU A 164 -15.33 1.65 1.61
CA LEU A 164 -15.80 2.94 2.11
C LEU A 164 -17.26 3.12 1.72
N LEU A 165 -18.03 3.80 2.57
CA LEU A 165 -19.42 4.10 2.31
C LEU A 165 -19.57 5.19 1.24
N ASP A 166 -20.68 5.16 0.51
CA ASP A 166 -21.02 6.21 -0.45
C ASP A 166 -21.09 7.58 0.22
N SER A 167 -21.66 7.66 1.44
CA SER A 167 -21.72 8.89 2.24
C SER A 167 -20.35 9.49 2.57
N ASP A 168 -19.31 8.65 2.67
CA ASP A 168 -17.94 9.08 2.95
C ASP A 168 -17.19 9.51 1.68
N THR A 169 -17.40 8.77 0.59
CA THR A 169 -16.65 8.95 -0.67
C THR A 169 -17.25 10.02 -1.58
N GLU A 170 -18.58 10.14 -1.62
CA GLU A 170 -19.28 10.99 -2.59
C GLU A 170 -18.90 12.48 -2.50
N PRO A 171 -18.75 13.11 -1.30
CA PRO A 171 -18.31 14.49 -1.21
C PRO A 171 -16.92 14.73 -1.84
N LEU A 172 -16.03 13.74 -1.76
CA LEU A 172 -14.69 13.82 -2.33
C LEU A 172 -14.70 13.59 -3.84
N ILE A 173 -15.41 12.57 -4.31
CA ILE A 173 -15.56 12.26 -5.74
C ILE A 173 -16.24 13.44 -6.46
N SER A 174 -17.34 13.97 -5.90
CA SER A 174 -18.04 15.13 -6.44
C SER A 174 -17.15 16.38 -6.54
N ARG A 175 -16.19 16.55 -5.62
CA ARG A 175 -15.19 17.63 -5.74
C ARG A 175 -14.20 17.36 -6.87
N LEU A 176 -13.69 16.14 -6.99
CA LEU A 176 -12.72 15.75 -8.02
C LEU A 176 -13.34 15.78 -9.43
N ARG A 177 -14.65 15.55 -9.57
CA ARG A 177 -15.39 15.77 -10.82
C ARG A 177 -15.39 17.23 -11.29
N LYS A 178 -15.12 18.18 -10.38
CA LYS A 178 -15.00 19.62 -10.64
C LYS A 178 -13.56 20.12 -10.58
N ASP A 179 -12.57 19.22 -10.63
CA ASP A 179 -11.16 19.57 -10.57
C ASP A 179 -10.75 20.48 -11.74
N ALA A 180 -9.68 21.27 -11.57
CA ALA A 180 -9.14 22.10 -12.64
C ALA A 180 -8.47 21.24 -13.74
N ASP A 181 -7.88 20.11 -13.36
CA ASP A 181 -7.21 19.20 -14.26
C ASP A 181 -8.20 18.27 -14.99
N VAL A 182 -8.03 18.09 -16.30
CA VAL A 182 -8.96 17.33 -17.14
C VAL A 182 -8.92 15.83 -16.87
N ASP A 183 -7.74 15.28 -16.58
CA ASP A 183 -7.57 13.85 -16.34
C ASP A 183 -8.15 13.46 -14.97
N VAL A 184 -8.02 14.37 -13.99
CA VAL A 184 -8.67 14.19 -12.68
C VAL A 184 -10.19 14.15 -12.83
N ARG A 185 -10.78 15.08 -13.59
CA ARG A 185 -12.24 15.10 -13.84
C ARG A 185 -12.70 13.85 -14.59
N PHE A 186 -11.95 13.43 -15.61
CA PHE A 186 -12.25 12.25 -16.41
C PHE A 186 -12.32 11.01 -15.51
N VAL A 187 -11.26 10.72 -14.77
CA VAL A 187 -11.19 9.55 -13.88
C VAL A 187 -12.26 9.61 -12.79
N ALA A 188 -12.49 10.77 -12.16
CA ALA A 188 -13.52 10.90 -11.12
C ALA A 188 -14.95 10.72 -11.63
N SER A 189 -15.15 10.76 -12.96
CA SER A 189 -16.44 10.57 -13.62
C SER A 189 -16.62 9.15 -14.18
N GLU A 190 -15.62 8.28 -14.07
CA GLU A 190 -15.76 6.85 -14.39
C GLU A 190 -16.54 6.15 -13.26
N ASP A 191 -17.64 5.49 -13.61
CA ASP A 191 -18.49 4.71 -12.68
C ASP A 191 -17.97 3.27 -12.45
#